data_AF-A0A8I0H119-F1
#
_entry.id   AF-A0A8I0H119-F1
#
_cell.length_a   1.000
_cell.length_b   1.000
_cell.length_c   1.000
_cell.angle_alpha   90.00
_cell.angle_beta   90.00
_cell.angle_gamma   90.00
#
_symmetry.space_group_name_H-M   'P 1'
#
loop_
_entity.id
_entity.type
_entity.pdbx_description
1 polymer ?
#
loop_
_entity_poly.entity_id
_entity_poly.type
_entity_poly.pdbx_seq_one_letter_code
_entity_poly.pdbx_strand_id
1 'polypeptide(L)'
;DARNNLWRAVAYACHPDAWGVQIVFDNQVILGTRARKTRTKSFNAFSSIDYPETAMFRDRRLIQFLQRPAEYTHAVFSTALD
;
A
#
# COMPACT_ATOMS: atom_id res chain seq x y z
N ASP A 1 -1.58 2.69 16.73
CA ASP A 1 -1.50 2.36 15.29
C ASP A 1 -1.67 3.57 14.37
N ALA A 2 -2.80 4.28 14.44
CA ALA A 2 -3.14 5.41 13.55
C ALA A 2 -1.99 6.39 13.21
N ARG A 3 -1.24 6.89 14.20
CA ARG A 3 -0.09 7.80 13.98
C ARG A 3 0.98 7.18 13.07
N ASN A 4 1.33 5.92 13.32
CA ASN A 4 2.36 5.22 12.54
C ASN A 4 1.85 4.89 11.14
N ASN A 5 0.58 4.48 10.99
CA ASN A 5 0.00 4.25 9.68
C ASN A 5 -0.06 5.53 8.84
N LEU A 6 -0.46 6.65 9.44
CA LEU A 6 -0.44 7.95 8.75
C LEU A 6 0.98 8.34 8.34
N TRP A 7 1.95 8.24 9.25
CA TRP A 7 3.34 8.54 8.93
C TRP A 7 3.87 7.67 7.79
N ARG A 8 3.63 6.36 7.81
CA ARG A 8 4.07 5.44 6.73
C ARG A 8 3.37 5.70 5.42
N ALA A 9 2.06 6.01 5.45
CA ALA A 9 1.31 6.32 4.25
C ALA A 9 1.87 7.56 3.56
N VAL A 10 2.16 8.63 4.31
CA VAL A 10 2.79 9.85 3.78
C VAL A 10 4.22 9.57 3.34
N ALA A 11 5.02 8.86 4.14
CA ALA A 11 6.39 8.50 3.80
C ALA A 11 6.47 7.66 2.51
N TYR A 12 5.54 6.73 2.33
CA TYR A 12 5.41 5.96 1.10
C TYR A 12 5.02 6.86 -0.07
N ALA A 13 4.00 7.71 0.08
CA ALA A 13 3.54 8.60 -0.99
C ALA A 13 4.63 9.55 -1.51
N CYS A 14 5.58 9.94 -0.65
CA CYS A 14 6.73 10.77 -1.02
C CYS A 14 7.95 9.98 -1.53
N HIS A 15 7.92 8.64 -1.52
CA HIS A 15 9.05 7.83 -1.94
C HIS A 15 9.18 7.80 -3.47
N PRO A 16 10.41 7.87 -4.06
CA PRO A 16 10.61 7.84 -5.51
C PRO A 16 9.98 6.63 -6.21
N ASP A 17 10.01 5.50 -5.51
CA ASP A 17 9.49 4.23 -5.99
C ASP A 17 8.01 4.02 -5.66
N ALA A 18 7.28 5.03 -5.18
CA ALA A 18 5.84 4.93 -5.01
C ALA A 18 5.13 4.82 -6.36
N TRP A 19 4.09 3.99 -6.45
CA TRP A 19 3.32 3.82 -7.69
C TRP A 19 1.95 3.21 -7.43
N GLY A 20 1.04 3.41 -8.37
CA GLY A 20 -0.31 2.86 -8.32
C GLY A 20 -1.14 3.42 -7.16
N VAL A 21 -2.28 2.79 -6.92
CA VAL A 21 -3.09 3.01 -5.72
C VAL A 21 -2.75 1.92 -4.72
N GLN A 22 -2.29 2.28 -3.52
CA GLN A 22 -1.83 1.30 -2.51
C GLN A 22 -2.39 1.61 -1.12
N ILE A 23 -2.49 0.56 -0.31
CA ILE A 23 -2.84 0.65 1.11
C ILE A 23 -1.56 0.43 1.91
N VAL A 24 -1.24 1.39 2.80
CA VAL A 24 -0.12 1.27 3.75
C VAL A 24 -0.69 1.08 5.15
N PHE A 25 -0.57 -0.13 5.68
CA PHE A 25 -1.17 -0.51 6.96
C PHE A 25 -0.37 -1.61 7.64
N ASP A 26 -0.19 -1.53 8.96
CA ASP A 26 0.55 -2.51 9.75
C ASP A 26 1.95 -2.85 9.19
N ASN A 27 2.69 -1.82 8.80
CA ASN A 27 3.98 -1.91 8.11
C ASN A 27 3.93 -2.46 6.68
N GLN A 28 2.83 -3.04 6.21
CA GLN A 28 2.72 -3.56 4.86
C GLN A 28 2.32 -2.47 3.87
N VAL A 29 2.79 -2.60 2.64
CA VAL A 29 2.32 -1.85 1.47
C VAL A 29 1.65 -2.85 0.54
N ILE A 30 0.36 -2.65 0.27
CA ILE A 30 -0.49 -3.59 -0.45
C ILE A 30 -1.09 -2.89 -1.67
N LEU A 31 -1.06 -3.53 -2.84
CA LEU A 31 -1.71 -3.00 -4.04
C LEU A 31 -3.22 -2.88 -3.79
N GLY A 32 -3.81 -1.71 -4.07
CA GLY A 32 -5.20 -1.40 -3.74
C GLY A 32 -6.21 -2.39 -4.34
N THR A 33 -5.95 -2.87 -5.57
CA THR A 33 -6.79 -3.86 -6.26
C THR A 33 -6.71 -5.27 -5.67
N ARG A 34 -5.72 -5.53 -4.80
CA ARG A 34 -5.48 -6.82 -4.15
C ARG A 34 -5.78 -6.80 -2.65
N ALA A 35 -5.89 -5.61 -2.06
CA ALA A 35 -6.16 -5.45 -0.65
C ALA A 35 -7.59 -5.87 -0.28
N ARG A 36 -7.73 -6.72 0.74
CA ARG A 36 -9.00 -7.10 1.35
C ARG A 36 -8.92 -6.93 2.86
N LYS A 37 -9.98 -6.40 3.47
CA LYS A 37 -10.11 -6.38 4.93
C LYS A 37 -10.57 -7.76 5.40
N THR A 38 -9.71 -8.49 6.09
CA THR A 38 -9.95 -9.88 6.51
C THR A 38 -10.25 -10.00 8.00
N ARG A 39 -10.02 -8.95 8.79
CA ARG A 39 -10.20 -8.96 10.26
C ARG A 39 -10.96 -7.73 10.75
N THR A 40 -11.78 -7.91 11.80
CA THR A 40 -12.65 -6.85 12.36
C THR A 40 -12.07 -6.15 13.58
N LYS A 41 -11.12 -6.76 14.30
CA LYS A 41 -10.58 -6.24 15.57
C LYS A 41 -9.04 -6.32 15.68
N SER A 42 -8.31 -6.39 14.57
CA SER A 42 -6.86 -6.59 14.58
C SER A 42 -6.08 -5.44 13.95
N PHE A 43 -4.83 -5.26 14.37
CA PHE A 43 -3.89 -4.30 13.77
C PHE A 43 -3.44 -4.72 12.37
N ASN A 44 -3.47 -6.00 12.02
CA ASN A 44 -3.27 -6.47 10.63
C ASN A 44 -4.60 -6.67 9.91
N ALA A 45 -5.43 -5.63 9.86
CA ALA A 45 -6.80 -5.71 9.36
C ALA A 45 -6.91 -6.05 7.86
N PHE A 46 -5.88 -5.71 7.07
CA PHE A 46 -5.83 -5.90 5.62
C PHE A 46 -4.86 -7.02 5.25
N SER A 47 -5.14 -7.69 4.14
CA SER A 47 -4.28 -8.72 3.57
C SER A 47 -4.33 -8.63 2.05
N SER A 48 -3.22 -8.98 1.40
CA SER A 48 -3.17 -9.21 -0.04
C SER A 48 -3.58 -10.65 -0.31
N ILE A 49 -4.64 -10.86 -1.10
CA ILE A 49 -5.14 -12.20 -1.41
C ILE A 49 -4.64 -12.63 -2.79
N ASP A 50 -4.03 -13.81 -2.86
CA ASP A 50 -3.48 -14.43 -4.08
C ASP A 50 -2.46 -13.55 -4.83
N TYR A 51 -1.84 -12.60 -4.13
CA TYR A 51 -0.85 -11.68 -4.67
C TYR A 51 0.07 -11.21 -3.54
N PRO A 52 1.39 -11.07 -3.75
CA PRO A 52 2.30 -10.64 -2.70
C PRO A 52 2.11 -9.15 -2.36
N GLU A 53 2.48 -8.75 -1.14
CA GLU A 53 2.65 -7.34 -0.79
C GLU A 53 3.73 -6.69 -1.69
N THR A 54 3.58 -5.41 -1.98
CA THR A 54 4.52 -4.70 -2.88
C THR A 54 5.78 -4.27 -2.15
N ALA A 55 5.65 -3.96 -0.85
CA ALA A 55 6.74 -3.53 0.01
C ALA A 55 6.35 -3.67 1.49
N MET A 56 7.32 -3.45 2.38
CA MET A 56 7.08 -3.28 3.81
C MET A 56 7.98 -2.22 4.43
N PHE A 57 7.53 -1.63 5.52
CA PHE A 57 8.33 -0.77 6.39
C PHE A 57 8.99 -1.59 7.49
N ARG A 58 10.31 -1.52 7.62
CA ARG A 58 11.07 -2.09 8.74
C ARG A 58 12.09 -1.08 9.22
N ASP A 59 12.12 -0.81 10.52
CA ASP A 59 13.03 0.18 11.14
C ASP A 59 13.02 1.55 10.43
N ARG A 60 11.81 2.01 10.05
CA ARG A 60 11.56 3.25 9.28
C ARG A 60 12.13 3.28 7.86
N ARG A 61 12.58 2.13 7.33
CA ARG A 61 13.01 1.97 5.93
C ARG A 61 11.95 1.24 5.13
N LEU A 62 11.76 1.67 3.89
CA LEU A 62 10.93 0.95 2.92
C LEU A 62 11.78 -0.16 2.28
N ILE A 63 11.29 -1.39 2.35
CA ILE A 63 11.87 -2.57 1.69
C ILE A 63 10.88 -2.98 0.61
N GLN A 64 11.26 -2.87 -0.65
CA GLN A 64 10.40 -3.25 -1.78
C GLN A 64 10.59 -4.70 -2.17
N PHE A 65 9.47 -5.35 -2.50
CA PHE A 65 9.44 -6.70 -3.06
C PHE A 65 9.07 -6.68 -4.54
N LEU A 66 8.15 -5.78 -4.91
CA LEU A 66 7.72 -5.58 -6.29
C LEU A 66 8.09 -4.18 -6.76
N GLN A 67 8.70 -4.13 -7.93
CA GLN A 67 9.00 -2.89 -8.62
C GLN A 67 7.75 -2.37 -9.35
N ARG A 68 7.75 -1.07 -9.62
CA ARG A 68 6.78 -0.46 -10.53
C ARG A 68 6.83 -1.20 -11.89
N PRO A 69 5.70 -1.71 -12.42
CA PRO A 69 5.65 -2.29 -13.75
C PRO A 69 6.16 -1.30 -14.80
N ALA A 70 6.87 -1.77 -15.82
CA ALA A 70 7.48 -0.90 -16.84
C ALA A 70 6.42 -0.12 -17.64
N GLU A 71 5.25 -0.72 -17.82
CA GLU A 71 4.08 -0.15 -18.50
C GLU A 71 3.25 0.80 -17.63
N TYR A 72 3.53 0.90 -16.33
CA TYR A 72 2.79 1.79 -15.45
C TYR A 72 3.15 3.25 -15.70
N THR A 73 2.15 4.06 -16.07
CA THR A 73 2.32 5.50 -16.30
C THR A 73 1.87 6.31 -15.08
N HIS A 74 0.58 6.24 -14.72
CA HIS A 74 -0.01 6.94 -13.59
C HIS A 74 -1.35 6.29 -13.17
N ALA A 75 -1.85 6.65 -12.00
CA ALA A 75 -3.20 6.29 -11.59
C ALA A 75 -4.21 7.18 -12.31
N VAL A 76 -5.23 6.57 -12.92
CA VAL A 76 -6.35 7.27 -13.55
C VAL A 76 -7.53 7.27 -12.57
N PHE A 77 -8.05 8.45 -12.26
CA PHE A 77 -9.17 8.63 -11.34
C PHE A 77 -10.43 8.98 -12.11
N SER A 78 -11.54 8.31 -11.78
CA SER A 78 -12.85 8.65 -12.33
C SER A 78 -13.42 9.86 -11.60
N THR A 79 -14.08 10.74 -12.35
CA THR A 79 -14.93 11.83 -11.80
C THR A 79 -16.41 11.48 -11.85
N ALA A 80 -16.78 10.32 -12.41
CA ALA A 80 -18.15 9.82 -12.34
C ALA A 80 -18.45 9.36 -10.91
N LEU A 81 -19.66 9.67 -10.43
CA LEU A 81 -20.21 9.06 -9.24
C LEU A 81 -20.98 7.82 -9.69
N ASP A 82 -20.57 6.66 -9.16
CA ASP A 82 -21.28 5.38 -9.36
C ASP A 82 -22.65 5.39 -8.67
#